data_AF-A0A0F9S7R7-F1
#
_entry.id   AF-A0A0F9S7R7-F1
#
_cell.length_a   1.000
_cell.length_b   1.000
_cell.length_c   1.000
_cell.angle_alpha   90.00
_cell.angle_beta   90.00
_cell.angle_gamma   90.00
#
_symmetry.space_group_name_H-M   'P 1'
#
loop_
_entity.id
_entity.type
_entity.pdbx_description
1 polymer ?
#
loop_
_entity_poly.entity_id
_entity_poly.type
_entity_poly.pdbx_seq_one_letter_code
_entity_poly.pdbx_strand_id
1 'polypeptide(L)' 'MKFSEIRAFSDEELVNELHRLRRHRFDIRSQAVTEKLEDPSLLKKARRDIARILTEMHQRETAAGGVESSEASKS' A
#
# COMPACT_ATOMS: atom_id res chain seq x y z
N MET A 1 -6.38 6.36 4.72
CA MET A 1 -5.38 7.40 4.39
C MET A 1 -5.78 8.19 3.16
N LYS A 2 -5.33 9.45 3.06
CA LYS A 2 -5.38 10.22 1.81
C LYS A 2 -4.16 9.89 0.96
N PHE A 3 -4.31 10.03 -0.36
CA PHE A 3 -3.21 9.72 -1.28
C PHE A 3 -2.04 10.72 -1.16
N SER A 4 -2.32 11.98 -0.83
CA SER A 4 -1.30 12.99 -0.56
C SER A 4 -0.38 12.63 0.61
N GLU A 5 -0.91 11.97 1.63
CA GLU A 5 -0.12 11.50 2.79
C GLU A 5 0.81 10.35 2.38
N ILE A 6 0.33 9.42 1.55
CA ILE A 6 1.11 8.30 1.02
C ILE A 6 2.30 8.80 0.20
N ARG A 7 2.09 9.81 -0.65
CA ARG A 7 3.16 10.42 -1.46
C ARG A 7 4.25 11.09 -0.64
N ALA A 8 3.92 11.60 0.54
CA ALA A 8 4.86 12.26 1.42
C ALA A 8 5.80 11.29 2.15
N PHE A 9 5.46 9.99 2.19
CA PHE A 9 6.30 8.97 2.82
C PHE A 9 7.53 8.63 1.97
N SER A 10 8.64 8.37 2.64
CA SER A 10 9.81 7.73 2.08
C SER A 10 9.53 6.27 1.71
N ASP A 11 10.41 5.64 0.93
CA ASP A 11 10.23 4.24 0.50
C ASP A 11 10.21 3.28 1.70
N GLU A 12 11.04 3.52 2.72
CA GLU A 12 11.06 2.73 3.95
C GLU A 12 9.77 2.91 4.76
N GLU A 13 9.25 4.13 4.85
CA GLU A 13 7.98 4.41 5.52
C GLU A 13 6.80 3.76 4.79
N LEU A 14 6.80 3.74 3.45
CA LEU A 14 5.78 3.04 2.66
C LEU A 14 5.77 1.54 2.97
N VAL A 15 6.95 0.91 3.05
CA VAL A 15 7.09 -0.51 3.39
C VAL A 15 6.61 -0.76 4.82
N ASN A 16 7.03 0.04 5.78
CA ASN A 16 6.62 -0.08 7.17
C ASN A 16 5.10 0.07 7.34
N GLU A 17 4.51 1.06 6.67
CA GLU A 17 3.07 1.30 6.71
C GLU A 17 2.28 0.17 6.04
N LEU A 18 2.81 -0.39 4.94
CA LEU A 18 2.24 -1.57 4.30
C LEU A 18 2.20 -2.78 5.26
N HIS A 19 3.27 -3.02 6.02
CA HIS A 19 3.31 -4.07 7.03
C HIS A 19 2.30 -3.83 8.15
N ARG A 20 2.20 -2.58 8.63
CA ARG A 20 1.24 -2.17 9.66
C ARG A 20 -0.21 -2.44 9.22
N LEU A 21 -0.58 -2.02 8.02
CA LEU A 21 -1.93 -2.21 7.48
C LEU A 21 -2.26 -3.68 7.21
N ARG A 22 -1.28 -4.49 6.78
CA ARG A 22 -1.46 -5.93 6.62
C ARG A 22 -1.73 -6.62 7.96
N ARG A 23 -0.99 -6.27 9.01
CA ARG A 23 -1.21 -6.77 10.37
C ARG A 23 -2.59 -6.34 10.89
N HIS A 24 -2.92 -5.06 10.79
CA HIS A 24 -4.23 -4.56 11.21
C HIS A 24 -5.38 -5.30 10.50
N ARG A 25 -5.26 -5.55 9.20
CA ARG A 25 -6.25 -6.34 8.45
C ARG A 25 -6.34 -7.79 8.95
N PHE A 26 -5.23 -8.40 9.33
CA PHE A 26 -5.22 -9.74 9.93
C PHE A 26 -5.94 -9.74 11.27
N ASP A 27 -5.63 -8.77 12.13
CA ASP A 27 -6.23 -8.64 13.46
C ASP A 27 -7.76 -8.48 13.35
N ILE A 28 -8.22 -7.60 12.46
CA ILE A 28 -9.66 -7.44 12.19
C ILE A 28 -10.28 -8.76 11.71
N ARG A 29 -9.61 -9.49 10.81
CA ARG A 29 -10.12 -10.79 10.36
C ARG A 29 -10.17 -11.81 11.49
N SER A 30 -9.21 -11.83 12.40
CA SER A 30 -9.24 -12.72 13.55
C SER A 30 -10.38 -12.38 14.52
N GLN A 31 -10.63 -11.10 14.76
CA GLN A 31 -11.77 -10.64 15.57
C GLN A 31 -13.12 -11.04 14.94
N ALA A 32 -13.21 -11.00 13.61
CA ALA A 32 -14.41 -11.40 12.86
C ALA A 32 -14.80 -12.87 13.04
N VAL A 33 -13.87 -13.73 13.45
CA VAL A 33 -14.11 -15.16 13.61
C VAL A 33 -14.76 -15.45 14.95
N THR A 34 -14.38 -14.74 16.00
CA THR A 34 -14.88 -14.96 17.37
C THR A 34 -16.20 -14.24 17.61
N GLU A 35 -16.37 -13.05 17.04
CA GLU A 35 -17.54 -12.19 17.29
C GLU A 35 -17.94 -11.41 16.04
N LYS A 36 -19.18 -10.88 16.01
CA LYS A 36 -19.61 -9.97 14.94
C LYS A 36 -18.76 -8.70 15.01
N LEU A 37 -18.14 -8.36 13.88
CA LEU A 37 -17.38 -7.12 13.76
C LEU A 37 -18.28 -5.90 14.00
N GLU A 38 -17.83 -4.98 14.85
CA GLU A 38 -18.54 -3.72 15.09
C GLU A 38 -18.57 -2.83 13.84
N ASP A 39 -17.45 -2.75 13.10
CA ASP A 39 -17.37 -1.98 11.84
C ASP A 39 -16.72 -2.79 10.70
N PRO A 40 -17.51 -3.50 9.87
CA PRO A 40 -17.01 -4.23 8.70
C PRO A 40 -16.40 -3.31 7.63
N SER A 41 -16.65 -2.00 7.68
CA SER A 41 -16.04 -1.03 6.75
C SER A 41 -14.53 -0.92 6.93
N LEU A 42 -14.00 -1.25 8.13
CA LEU A 42 -12.57 -1.24 8.42
C LEU A 42 -11.78 -2.20 7.52
N LEU A 43 -12.33 -3.38 7.22
CA LEU A 43 -11.72 -4.32 6.27
C LEU A 43 -11.62 -3.73 4.85
N LYS A 44 -12.64 -2.98 4.42
CA LYS A 44 -12.66 -2.31 3.11
C LYS A 44 -11.74 -1.09 3.09
N LYS A 45 -11.61 -0.37 4.20
CA LYS A 45 -10.69 0.77 4.35
C LYS A 45 -9.23 0.29 4.31
N ALA A 46 -8.86 -0.69 5.13
CA ALA A 46 -7.52 -1.27 5.17
C ALA A 46 -7.09 -1.83 3.79
N ARG A 47 -7.99 -2.53 3.09
CA ARG A 47 -7.71 -3.03 1.72
C ARG A 47 -7.41 -1.90 0.73
N ARG A 48 -8.18 -0.80 0.79
CA ARG A 48 -7.98 0.35 -0.10
C ARG A 48 -6.67 1.08 0.22
N ASP A 49 -6.34 1.22 1.49
CA ASP A 49 -5.09 1.87 1.90
C ASP A 49 -3.86 1.04 1.48
N ILE A 50 -3.91 -0.29 1.62
CA ILE A 50 -2.89 -1.20 1.07
C ILE A 50 -2.73 -1.02 -0.44
N ALA A 51 -3.84 -1.01 -1.19
CA ALA A 51 -3.78 -0.87 -2.64
C ALA A 51 -3.17 0.47 -3.08
N ARG A 52 -3.44 1.57 -2.35
CA ARG A 52 -2.87 2.88 -2.65
C ARG A 52 -1.36 2.92 -2.41
N ILE A 53 -0.88 2.33 -1.32
CA ILE A 53 0.57 2.24 -1.04
C ILE A 53 1.26 1.42 -2.11
N LEU A 54 0.73 0.25 -2.47
CA LEU A 54 1.30 -0.57 -3.55
C LEU A 54 1.30 0.17 -4.88
N THR A 55 0.28 0.98 -5.15
CA THR A 55 0.22 1.80 -6.37
C THR A 55 1.32 2.86 -6.38
N GLU A 56 1.54 3.56 -5.25
CA GLU A 56 2.61 4.56 -5.14
C GLU A 56 3.99 3.90 -5.28
N MET A 57 4.23 2.77 -4.61
CA MET A 57 5.48 2.02 -4.75
C MET A 57 5.72 1.61 -6.21
N HIS A 58 4.70 1.08 -6.88
CA HIS A 58 4.80 0.73 -8.30
C HIS A 58 5.01 1.96 -9.21
N GLN A 59 4.39 3.11 -8.88
CA GLN A 59 4.64 4.37 -9.60
C GLN A 59 6.09 4.82 -9.46
N ARG A 60 6.71 4.65 -8.29
CA ARG A 60 8.13 4.96 -8.06
C ARG A 60 9.04 4.00 -8.83
N GLU A 61 8.75 2.70 -8.77
CA GLU A 61 9.48 1.67 -9.52
C GLU A 61 9.43 1.90 -11.04
N THR A 62 8.24 2.20 -11.59
CA THR A 62 8.06 2.47 -13.02
C THR A 62 8.67 3.80 -13.45
N ALA A 63 8.64 4.83 -12.59
CA ALA A 63 9.35 6.08 -12.84
C ALA A 63 10.88 5.88 -12.84
N ALA A 64 11.41 5.03 -11.96
CA ALA A 64 12.83 4.70 -11.92
C ALA A 64 13.26 3.81 -13.10
N GLY A 65 12.48 2.77 -13.45
CA GLY A 65 12.77 1.84 -14.55
C GLY A 65 12.46 2.36 -15.96
N GLY A 66 11.65 3.42 -16.06
CA GLY A 66 11.36 4.10 -17.33
C GLY A 66 12.55 4.90 -17.89
N VAL A 67 13.58 5.15 -17.08
CA VAL A 67 14.81 5.83 -17.52
C VAL A 67 15.74 4.84 -18.23
N GLU A 68 15.88 3.61 -17.72
CA GLU A 68 16.79 2.58 -18.26
C GLU A 68 16.35 2.02 -19.63
N SER A 69 15.05 2.00 -19.91
CA SER A 69 14.51 1.47 -21.17
C SER A 69 14.60 2.46 -22.35
N SER A 70 14.95 3.73 -22.11
CA SER A 70 15.12 4.73 -23.19
C SER A 70 16.57 4.84 -23.71
N GLU A 71 17.58 4.39 -22.94
CA GLU A 71 18.98 4.42 -23.37
C GLU A 71 19.38 3.20 -24.22
N ALA A 72 18.70 2.06 -24.06
CA ALA A 72 19.02 0.83 -24.79
C ALA A 72 18.59 0.84 -26.28
N SER A 73 17.83 1.85 -26.73
CA SER A 73 17.31 1.91 -28.11
C SER A 73 18.06 2.88 -29.03
N LYS A 74 19.22 3.40 -28.60
CA LYS A 74 20.04 4.37 -29.38
C LYS A 74 21.44 3.88 -29.78
N SER A 75 21.73 2.59 -29.66
CA SER A 75 22.99 1.98 -30.15
C SER A 75 22.75 1.06 -31.33
#